data_AF-A0A0N1IBA3-F1
#
_entry.id   AF-A0A0N1IBA3-F1
#
_cell.length_a   1.000
_cell.length_b   1.000
_cell.length_c   1.000
_cell.angle_alpha   90.00
_cell.angle_beta   90.00
_cell.angle_gamma   90.00
#
_symmetry.space_group_name_H-M   'P 1'
#
loop_
_entity.id
_entity.type
_entity.pdbx_description
1 polymer ?
#
loop_
_entity_poly.entity_id
_entity_poly.type
_entity_poly.pdbx_seq_one_letter_code
_entity_poly.pdbx_strand_id
1 'polypeptide(L)' 'MSRSVTVAVAYIMSVTPLTWREALKVVRAGRAVANPNLGFQRQLQDFETYKLVEVIF' A
#
# COMPACT_ATOMS: atom_id res chain seq x y z
N MET A 1 -14.93 0.94 0.61
CA MET A 1 -14.09 0.17 1.56
C MET A 1 -12.73 -0.22 0.97
N SER A 2 -12.67 -0.76 -0.25
CA SER A 2 -11.41 -1.28 -0.83
C SER A 2 -10.52 -0.21 -1.51
N ARG A 3 -11.09 0.60 -2.41
CA ARG A 3 -10.37 1.59 -3.24
C ARG A 3 -9.57 2.62 -2.44
N SER A 4 -10.19 3.26 -1.46
CA SER A 4 -9.52 4.29 -0.65
C SER A 4 -8.41 3.72 0.23
N VAL A 5 -8.54 2.47 0.70
CA VAL A 5 -7.48 1.78 1.45
C VAL A 5 -6.28 1.54 0.54
N THR A 6 -6.49 1.09 -0.70
CA THR A 6 -5.41 0.88 -1.67
C THR A 6 -4.59 2.15 -1.91
N VAL A 7 -5.26 3.29 -2.14
CA VAL A 7 -4.58 4.58 -2.37
C VAL A 7 -3.82 5.03 -1.12
N ALA A 8 -4.40 4.89 0.07
CA ALA A 8 -3.73 5.23 1.31
C ALA A 8 -2.48 4.37 1.56
N VAL A 9 -2.56 3.07 1.29
CA VAL A 9 -1.41 2.16 1.38
C VAL A 9 -0.32 2.55 0.39
N ALA A 10 -0.67 2.79 -0.87
CA ALA A 10 0.28 3.21 -1.90
C ALA A 10 0.98 4.52 -1.54
N TYR A 11 0.25 5.51 -1.01
CA TYR A 11 0.83 6.78 -0.57
C TYR A 11 1.85 6.58 0.56
N ILE A 12 1.51 5.78 1.58
CA ILE A 12 2.44 5.48 2.69
C ILE A 12 3.70 4.81 2.15
N MET A 13 3.57 3.85 1.22
CA MET A 13 4.72 3.22 0.57
C MET A 13 5.58 4.21 -0.23
N SER A 14 4.99 5.26 -0.82
CA SER A 14 5.74 6.26 -1.60
C SER A 14 6.55 7.24 -0.75
N VAL A 15 6.19 7.41 0.54
CA VAL A 15 6.82 8.40 1.43
C VAL A 15 7.55 7.76 2.62
N THR A 16 7.60 6.42 2.67
CA THR A 16 8.27 5.64 3.71
C THR A 16 8.90 4.38 3.09
N PRO A 17 9.89 3.75 3.74
CA PRO A 17 10.49 2.50 3.24
C PRO A 17 9.64 1.26 3.53
N LEU A 18 8.35 1.41 3.86
CA LEU A 18 7.48 0.30 4.24
C LEU A 18 7.02 -0.51 3.02
N THR A 19 7.02 -1.83 3.16
CA THR A 19 6.36 -2.74 2.21
C THR A 19 4.84 -2.50 2.18
N TRP A 20 4.14 -3.00 1.16
CA TRP A 20 2.69 -2.85 1.07
C TRP A 20 1.96 -3.48 2.26
N ARG A 21 2.53 -4.56 2.82
CA ARG A 21 1.97 -5.26 3.98
C ARG A 21 2.16 -4.44 5.26
N GLU A 22 3.30 -3.80 5.43
CA GLU A 22 3.57 -2.92 6.57
C GLU A 22 2.74 -1.65 6.50
N ALA A 23 2.67 -1.00 5.33
CA ALA A 23 1.80 0.14 5.09
C ALA A 23 0.32 -0.20 5.35
N LEU A 24 -0.14 -1.40 4.96
CA LEU A 24 -1.49 -1.87 5.30
C LEU A 24 -1.71 -2.03 6.81
N LYS A 25 -0.69 -2.48 7.57
CA LYS A 25 -0.77 -2.53 9.05
C LYS A 25 -0.94 -1.13 9.64
N VAL A 26 -0.24 -0.13 9.12
CA VAL A 26 -0.39 1.28 9.53
C VAL A 26 -1.82 1.76 9.30
N VAL A 27 -2.39 1.50 8.11
CA VAL A 27 -3.80 1.86 7.84
C VAL A 27 -4.77 1.14 8.77
N ARG A 28 -4.49 -0.13 9.11
CA ARG A 28 -5.31 -0.91 10.04
C ARG A 28 -5.27 -0.41 11.48
N ALA A 29 -4.19 0.25 11.91
CA ALA A 29 -4.12 0.87 13.23
C ALA A 29 -5.15 2.00 13.41
N GLY A 30 -5.39 2.80 12.37
CA GLY A 30 -6.44 3.84 12.36
C GLY A 30 -7.83 3.33 11.91
N ARG A 31 -7.88 2.21 11.19
CA ARG A 31 -9.11 1.62 10.65
C ARG A 31 -9.00 0.10 10.53
N ALA A 32 -9.38 -0.64 11.58
CA ALA A 32 -9.24 -2.10 11.65
C ALA A 32 -9.86 -2.87 10.46
N VAL A 33 -10.97 -2.38 9.89
CA VAL A 33 -11.67 -3.01 8.75
C VAL A 33 -10.99 -2.78 7.38
N ALA A 34 -9.83 -2.12 7.34
CA ALA A 34 -9.11 -1.86 6.10
C ALA A 34 -8.63 -3.17 5.45
N ASN A 35 -9.19 -3.48 4.29
CA ASN A 35 -8.87 -4.68 3.52
C ASN A 35 -9.04 -4.44 2.01
N PRO A 36 -7.96 -4.20 1.25
CA PRO A 36 -8.02 -4.19 -0.20
C PRO A 36 -8.47 -5.57 -0.72
N ASN A 37 -9.18 -5.61 -1.84
CA ASN A 37 -9.51 -6.88 -2.50
C ASN A 37 -8.24 -7.51 -3.10
N LEU A 38 -8.30 -8.78 -3.47
CA LEU A 38 -7.14 -9.51 -3.98
C LEU A 38 -6.48 -8.84 -5.21
N GLY A 39 -7.28 -8.25 -6.10
CA GLY A 39 -6.78 -7.50 -7.25
C GLY A 39 -5.94 -6.29 -6.83
N PHE A 40 -6.42 -5.51 -5.87
CA PHE A 40 -5.65 -4.38 -5.32
C PHE A 40 -4.45 -4.82 -4.49
N GLN A 41 -4.50 -5.95 -3.79
CA GLN A 41 -3.32 -6.48 -3.10
C GLN A 41 -2.22 -6.85 -4.10
N ARG A 42 -2.57 -7.45 -5.24
CA ARG A 42 -1.61 -7.72 -6.33
C ARG A 42 -1.04 -6.42 -6.90
N GLN A 43 -1.88 -5.44 -7.20
CA GLN A 43 -1.40 -4.13 -7.68
C GLN A 43 -0.46 -3.43 -6.69
N LEU A 44 -0.70 -3.56 -5.38
CA LEU A 44 0.19 -3.03 -4.35
C LEU A 44 1.53 -3.78 -4.30
N GLN A 45 1.50 -5.11 -4.48
CA GLN A 45 2.71 -5.92 -4.59
C GLN A 45 3.53 -5.56 -5.84
N ASP A 46 2.86 -5.37 -6.98
CA ASP A 46 3.50 -4.90 -8.22
C ASP A 46 4.08 -3.50 -8.03
N PHE A 47 3.35 -2.61 -7.34
CA PHE A 47 3.83 -1.26 -7.01
C PHE A 47 5.09 -1.28 -6.13
N GLU A 48 5.13 -2.13 -5.10
CA GLU A 48 6.33 -2.35 -4.28
C GLU A 48 7.53 -2.81 -5.13
N THR A 49 7.29 -3.73 -6.07
CA THR A 49 8.35 -4.37 -6.85
C THR A 49 8.90 -3.48 -7.97
N TYR A 50 8.03 -2.71 -8.65
CA TYR A 50 8.39 -2.05 -9.91
C TYR A 50 8.40 -0.52 -9.86
N LYS A 51 7.69 0.11 -8.91
CA LYS A 51 7.44 1.57 -8.95
C LYS A 51 8.21 2.39 -7.93
N LEU A 52 8.67 1.80 -6.82
CA LEU A 52 9.50 2.51 -5.85
C LEU A 52 10.96 2.70 -6.31
N VAL A 53 11.38 1.98 -7.35
CA VAL A 53 12.72 2.14 -7.96
C VAL A 53 12.82 3.45 -8.75
N GLU A 54 11.70 3.99 -9.29
CA GLU A 54 11.70 5.24 -10.07
C GLU A 54 11.85 6.51 -9.21
N VAL A 55 11.59 6.45 -7.90
CA VAL A 55 11.52 7.65 -7.03
C VAL A 55 12.85 7.93 -6.29
N ILE A 56 13.82 7.00 -6.34
CA ILE A 56 15.10 7.07 -5.61
C ILE A 56 16.28 7.49 -6.52
N PHE A 57 16.03 7.88 -7.77
CA PHE A 57 17.06 8.44 -8.66
C PHE A 57 16.77 9.89 -9.06
#